data_AF-A0A3N5TD45-F1
#
_entry.id   AF-A0A3N5TD45-F1
#
_cell.length_a   1.000
_cell.length_b   1.000
_cell.length_c   1.000
_cell.angle_alpha   90.00
_cell.angle_beta   90.00
_cell.angle_gamma   90.00
#
_symmetry.space_group_name_H-M   'P 1'
#
loop_
_entity.id
_entity.type
_entity.pdbx_description
1 polymer ?
#
loop_
_entity_poly.entity_id
_entity_poly.type
_entity_poly.pdbx_seq_one_letter_code
_entity_poly.pdbx_strand_id
1 'polypeptide(L)'
;MPFGIISPQPFDIESRICEHFQSESEEKQMGNIISQLPEKIQKHLQGILSSTSLPQNEESMEILGMNWVAKKDLFESMTKSLSMQETQSCIAEDKRAMLLMTYSGSLVGIGPDRGEGRWMEYASIAQRSDVPGIVSVEDTGLKDAVSVDTGVNFTKGSVKSTSSVFKIAVCAPDVDLAEQEKRVKEAMIFLTNAFVKLNRKSFAAEGETPEQFNMKAMIKFLSGKNNLTQKQAKSILTDFLMLVETGVLLGERVSLGKLGSITLKKRPPRKPRVMKNRFTGQEMTIPAMPERFSPKFSFSKGIKVKAADIKPE
;
A
#
# COMPACT_ATOMS: atom_id res chain seq x y z
N MET A 1 36.83 33.42 -27.53
CA MET A 1 36.75 32.31 -26.57
C MET A 1 35.29 32.02 -26.30
N PRO A 2 34.75 30.83 -26.62
CA PRO A 2 33.33 30.56 -26.41
C PRO A 2 33.09 30.08 -24.97
N PHE A 3 32.05 30.62 -24.35
CA PHE A 3 31.54 30.19 -23.05
C PHE A 3 30.93 28.79 -23.17
N GLY A 4 31.50 27.81 -22.48
CA GLY A 4 30.94 26.46 -22.35
C GLY A 4 29.74 26.50 -21.41
N ILE A 5 28.56 26.22 -21.96
CA ILE A 5 27.33 26.00 -21.19
C ILE A 5 27.45 24.61 -20.57
N ILE A 6 27.65 24.54 -19.26
CA ILE A 6 27.58 23.29 -18.50
C ILE A 6 26.09 22.99 -18.30
N SER A 7 25.59 22.03 -19.07
CA SER A 7 24.25 21.44 -18.84
C SER A 7 24.26 20.69 -17.50
N PRO A 8 23.31 20.93 -16.58
CA PRO A 8 23.16 20.08 -15.41
C PRO A 8 22.76 18.68 -15.86
N GLN A 9 23.52 17.67 -15.42
CA GLN A 9 23.19 16.27 -15.65
C GLN A 9 21.88 15.94 -14.91
N PRO A 10 20.95 15.18 -15.53
CA PRO A 10 19.74 14.73 -14.87
C PRO A 10 20.12 13.85 -13.66
N PHE A 11 19.53 14.16 -12.52
CA PHE A 11 19.64 13.37 -11.29
C PHE A 11 19.04 11.99 -11.60
N ASP A 12 19.88 10.98 -11.82
CA ASP A 12 19.44 9.63 -12.18
C ASP A 12 18.91 8.92 -10.92
N ILE A 13 17.59 8.95 -10.79
CA ILE A 13 16.81 8.51 -9.62
C ILE A 13 16.76 6.98 -9.53
N GLU A 14 16.89 6.27 -10.66
CA GLU A 14 16.73 4.81 -10.68
C GLU A 14 18.01 4.08 -10.25
N SER A 15 19.19 4.60 -10.61
CA SER A 15 20.47 3.98 -10.27
C SER A 15 20.75 3.97 -8.76
N ARG A 16 20.43 5.05 -8.03
CA ARG A 16 20.65 5.10 -6.57
C ARG A 16 19.73 4.20 -5.75
N ILE A 17 18.53 3.91 -6.25
CA ILE A 17 17.61 2.96 -5.61
C ILE A 17 18.10 1.52 -5.80
N CYS A 18 18.79 1.24 -6.92
CA CYS A 18 19.35 -0.07 -7.22
C CYS A 18 20.71 -0.32 -6.54
N GLU A 19 21.60 0.68 -6.44
CA GLU A 19 22.92 0.51 -5.81
C GLU A 19 22.87 0.27 -4.29
N HIS A 20 21.78 0.68 -3.62
CA HIS A 20 21.60 0.40 -2.19
C HIS A 20 21.16 -1.05 -1.89
N PHE A 21 20.85 -1.84 -2.93
CA PHE A 21 20.20 -3.15 -2.80
C PHE A 21 20.88 -4.26 -3.61
N GLN A 22 22.22 -4.33 -3.56
CA GLN A 22 22.95 -5.52 -3.98
C GLN A 22 24.10 -5.85 -3.01
N SER A 23 23.86 -6.76 -2.07
CA SER A 23 24.83 -7.79 -1.66
C SER A 23 24.16 -8.84 -0.77
N GLU A 24 24.60 -10.08 -0.94
CA GLU A 24 24.15 -11.35 -0.33
C GLU A 24 24.33 -11.42 1.20
N SER A 25 23.67 -10.51 1.95
CA SER A 25 23.69 -10.44 3.42
C SER A 25 22.32 -10.62 4.09
N GLU A 26 21.26 -10.84 3.31
CA GLU A 26 19.86 -10.79 3.77
C GLU A 26 19.47 -11.91 4.75
N GLU A 27 20.09 -13.10 4.70
CA GLU A 27 19.77 -14.18 5.66
C GLU A 27 20.48 -14.04 7.02
N LYS A 28 21.57 -13.28 7.12
CA LYS A 28 22.34 -13.12 8.38
C LYS A 28 22.01 -11.87 9.18
N GLN A 29 21.15 -11.00 8.66
CA GLN A 29 20.74 -9.74 9.29
C GLN A 29 19.27 -9.71 9.72
N MET A 30 18.57 -10.85 9.68
CA MET A 30 17.19 -11.01 10.19
C MET A 30 17.11 -11.05 11.74
N GLY A 31 18.21 -10.72 12.42
CA GLY A 31 18.36 -10.74 13.86
C GLY A 31 17.99 -9.41 14.52
N ASN A 32 16.70 -9.25 14.79
CA ASN A 32 16.11 -8.36 15.81
C ASN A 32 16.30 -6.84 15.56
N ILE A 33 15.98 -6.35 14.36
CA ILE A 33 15.93 -4.91 14.05
C ILE A 33 14.95 -4.21 15.01
N ILE A 34 13.85 -4.88 15.36
CA ILE A 34 12.86 -4.35 16.29
C ILE A 34 13.46 -4.04 17.66
N SER A 35 14.30 -4.91 18.22
CA SER A 35 14.95 -4.64 19.51
C SER A 35 15.87 -3.41 19.51
N GLN A 36 16.36 -3.00 18.34
CA GLN A 36 17.25 -1.85 18.17
C GLN A 36 16.49 -0.54 17.99
N LEU A 37 15.18 -0.60 17.70
CA LEU A 37 14.34 0.58 17.61
C LEU A 37 14.03 1.12 19.02
N PRO A 38 13.96 2.45 19.20
CA PRO A 38 13.48 3.05 20.45
C PRO A 38 12.11 2.50 20.88
N GLU A 39 11.89 2.28 22.18
CA GLU A 39 10.65 1.68 22.71
C GLU A 39 9.37 2.38 22.23
N LYS A 40 9.42 3.71 22.08
CA LYS A 40 8.28 4.49 21.56
C LYS A 40 7.90 4.06 20.15
N ILE A 41 8.88 3.77 19.29
CA ILE A 41 8.66 3.29 17.93
C ILE A 41 8.13 1.86 17.98
N GLN A 42 8.72 0.98 18.80
CA GLN A 42 8.23 -0.40 18.95
C GLN A 42 6.74 -0.44 19.36
N LYS A 43 6.35 0.33 20.39
CA LYS A 43 4.95 0.47 20.83
C LYS A 43 4.06 1.03 19.71
N HIS A 44 4.56 1.98 18.94
CA HIS A 44 3.82 2.55 17.83
C HIS A 44 3.61 1.54 16.69
N LEU A 45 4.65 0.79 16.33
CA LEU A 45 4.58 -0.27 15.31
C LEU A 45 3.64 -1.40 15.75
N GLN A 46 3.63 -1.79 17.03
CA GLN A 46 2.64 -2.73 17.57
C GLN A 46 1.21 -2.19 17.42
N GLY A 47 1.01 -0.90 17.72
CA GLY A 47 -0.26 -0.22 17.49
C GLY A 47 -0.68 -0.23 16.01
N ILE A 48 0.28 0.00 15.09
CA ILE A 48 0.03 -0.11 13.65
C ILE A 48 -0.34 -1.55 13.31
N LEU A 49 0.44 -2.55 13.74
CA LEU A 49 0.19 -3.96 13.42
C LEU A 49 -1.24 -4.37 13.79
N SER A 50 -1.73 -3.93 14.96
CA SER A 50 -3.11 -4.19 15.41
C SER A 50 -4.20 -3.60 14.51
N SER A 51 -3.87 -2.55 13.74
CA SER A 51 -4.77 -1.87 12.79
C SER A 51 -4.58 -2.30 11.34
N THR A 52 -3.60 -3.16 11.06
CA THR A 52 -3.31 -3.67 9.70
C THR A 52 -3.95 -5.03 9.48
N SER A 53 -3.98 -5.46 8.21
CA SER A 53 -4.42 -6.81 7.85
C SER A 53 -3.30 -7.86 7.85
N LEU A 54 -2.17 -7.54 8.48
CA LEU A 54 -1.02 -8.45 8.60
C LEU A 54 -1.24 -9.45 9.75
N PRO A 55 -0.62 -10.65 9.68
CA PRO A 55 -0.58 -11.58 10.80
C PRO A 55 -0.03 -10.92 12.07
N GLN A 56 -0.57 -11.26 13.24
CA GLN A 56 -0.09 -10.71 14.52
C GLN A 56 1.08 -11.55 15.03
N ASN A 57 2.19 -11.54 14.30
CA ASN A 57 3.39 -12.34 14.58
C ASN A 57 4.68 -11.49 14.53
N GLU A 58 5.79 -12.08 14.99
CA GLU A 58 7.10 -11.42 15.02
C GLU A 58 7.61 -11.04 13.62
N GLU A 59 7.32 -11.86 12.62
CA GLU A 59 7.69 -11.59 11.23
C GLU A 59 7.02 -10.32 10.68
N SER A 60 5.73 -10.13 10.94
CA SER A 60 5.01 -8.92 10.53
C SER A 60 5.51 -7.68 11.28
N MET A 61 5.92 -7.85 12.54
CA MET A 61 6.61 -6.79 13.28
C MET A 61 7.94 -6.45 12.63
N GLU A 62 8.78 -7.43 12.30
CA GLU A 62 10.08 -7.21 11.66
C GLU A 62 9.93 -6.48 10.31
N ILE A 63 8.96 -6.88 9.48
CA ILE A 63 8.64 -6.18 8.22
C ILE A 63 8.26 -4.72 8.47
N LEU A 64 7.43 -4.44 9.49
CA LEU A 64 7.07 -3.08 9.87
C LEU A 64 8.29 -2.28 10.36
N GLY A 65 9.18 -2.92 11.13
CA GLY A 65 10.44 -2.34 11.60
C GLY A 65 11.35 -1.96 10.45
N MET A 66 11.62 -2.90 9.54
CA MET A 66 12.42 -2.67 8.34
C MET A 66 11.84 -1.56 7.47
N ASN A 67 10.52 -1.57 7.26
CA ASN A 67 9.85 -0.50 6.51
C ASN A 67 10.04 0.87 7.16
N TRP A 68 9.93 0.94 8.48
CA TRP A 68 10.12 2.17 9.23
C TRP A 68 11.57 2.67 9.18
N VAL A 69 12.55 1.77 9.34
CA VAL A 69 13.98 2.10 9.21
C VAL A 69 14.29 2.64 7.82
N ALA A 70 13.82 1.94 6.77
CA ALA A 70 14.01 2.40 5.39
C ALA A 70 13.40 3.79 5.13
N LYS A 71 12.23 4.09 5.72
CA LYS A 71 11.62 5.43 5.66
C LYS A 71 12.48 6.48 6.35
N LYS A 72 12.98 6.18 7.55
CA LYS A 72 13.89 7.06 8.29
C LYS A 72 15.13 7.36 7.47
N ASP A 73 15.77 6.34 6.90
CA ASP A 73 17.02 6.49 6.16
C ASP A 73 16.82 7.33 4.88
N LEU A 74 15.68 7.15 4.19
CA LEU A 74 15.29 8.01 3.06
C LEU A 74 15.07 9.46 3.49
N PHE A 75 14.38 9.69 4.62
CA PHE A 75 14.17 11.03 5.15
C PHE A 75 15.51 11.72 5.46
N GLU A 76 16.41 11.04 6.18
CA GLU A 76 17.73 11.56 6.52
C GLU A 76 18.59 11.82 5.28
N SER A 77 18.53 10.93 4.28
CA SER A 77 19.24 11.09 3.02
C SER A 77 18.74 12.30 2.23
N MET A 78 17.42 12.51 2.18
CA MET A 78 16.81 13.62 1.46
C MET A 78 17.06 14.97 2.15
N THR A 79 16.94 15.04 3.47
CA THR A 79 17.21 16.29 4.19
C THR A 79 18.69 16.67 4.08
N LYS A 80 19.59 15.69 4.11
CA LYS A 80 21.02 15.89 3.86
C LYS A 80 21.31 16.35 2.43
N SER A 81 20.68 15.76 1.41
CA SER A 81 20.91 16.16 0.00
C SER A 81 20.43 17.58 -0.30
N LEU A 82 19.40 18.04 0.40
CA LEU A 82 18.85 19.40 0.31
C LEU A 82 19.53 20.40 1.27
N SER A 83 20.61 19.98 1.96
CA SER A 83 21.32 20.80 2.94
C SER A 83 20.40 21.40 4.00
N MET A 84 19.39 20.64 4.45
CA MET A 84 18.55 21.00 5.59
C MET A 84 19.27 20.65 6.90
N GLN A 85 18.97 21.40 7.96
CA GLN A 85 19.56 21.25 9.28
C GLN A 85 18.60 20.49 10.20
N GLU A 86 19.05 19.40 10.82
CA GLU A 86 18.26 18.71 11.84
C GLU A 86 18.24 19.52 13.15
N THR A 87 17.07 19.61 13.78
CA THR A 87 16.89 20.30 15.07
C THR A 87 15.97 19.50 15.98
N GLN A 88 16.03 19.76 17.29
CA GLN A 88 15.15 19.15 18.28
C GLN A 88 13.86 19.95 18.50
N SER A 89 13.89 21.24 18.19
CA SER A 89 12.72 22.11 18.31
C SER A 89 12.83 23.36 17.43
N CYS A 90 11.69 24.01 17.22
CA CYS A 90 11.51 25.30 16.57
C CYS A 90 10.44 26.08 17.34
N ILE A 91 10.67 27.38 17.55
CA ILE A 91 9.65 28.28 18.11
C ILE A 91 8.51 28.47 17.11
N ALA A 92 7.33 28.87 17.58
CA ALA A 92 6.15 29.04 16.72
C ALA A 92 6.37 30.11 15.64
N GLU A 93 7.16 31.13 15.96
CA GLU A 93 7.48 32.29 15.11
C GLU A 93 8.70 32.05 14.18
N ASP A 94 9.27 30.84 14.18
CA ASP A 94 10.40 30.52 13.33
C ASP A 94 9.98 30.57 11.87
N LYS A 95 10.54 31.52 11.11
CA LYS A 95 10.16 31.85 9.72
C LYS A 95 10.67 30.89 8.65
N ARG A 96 11.49 29.90 9.03
CA ARG A 96 12.07 28.93 8.09
C ARG A 96 11.09 27.83 7.70
N ALA A 97 11.24 27.31 6.49
CA ALA A 97 10.51 26.13 6.04
C ALA A 97 11.01 24.88 6.78
N MET A 98 10.09 23.94 7.03
CA MET A 98 10.34 22.76 7.85
C MET A 98 9.81 21.50 7.17
N LEU A 99 10.51 20.39 7.42
CA LEU A 99 10.10 19.06 7.03
C LEU A 99 10.17 18.15 8.26
N LEU A 100 9.07 17.49 8.57
CA LEU A 100 8.91 16.68 9.77
C LEU A 100 8.59 15.24 9.41
N MET A 101 9.14 14.30 10.17
CA MET A 101 8.72 12.90 10.17
C MET A 101 8.15 12.55 11.53
N THR A 102 6.99 11.90 11.57
CA THR A 102 6.37 11.44 12.82
C THR A 102 6.81 10.02 13.20
N TYR A 103 6.54 9.62 14.44
CA TYR A 103 6.74 8.23 14.88
C TYR A 103 5.97 7.20 14.03
N SER A 104 4.85 7.60 13.43
CA SER A 104 4.06 6.77 12.51
C SER A 104 4.63 6.65 11.09
N GLY A 105 5.72 7.36 10.80
CA GLY A 105 6.27 7.46 9.45
C GLY A 105 5.39 8.29 8.50
N SER A 106 4.59 9.21 9.04
CA SER A 106 3.91 10.25 8.26
C SER A 106 4.85 11.44 8.06
N LEU A 107 4.61 12.22 7.01
CA LEU A 107 5.40 13.40 6.68
C LEU A 107 4.57 14.67 6.84
N VAL A 108 5.24 15.72 7.27
CA VAL A 108 4.66 17.06 7.36
C VAL A 108 5.62 18.05 6.71
N GLY A 109 5.21 18.68 5.63
CA GLY A 109 5.90 19.81 5.01
C GLY A 109 5.28 21.11 5.48
N ILE A 110 6.09 22.08 5.87
CA ILE A 110 5.65 23.42 6.28
C ILE A 110 6.47 24.44 5.50
N GLY A 111 5.78 25.32 4.78
CA GLY A 111 6.39 26.41 4.03
C GLY A 111 7.02 27.49 4.91
N PRO A 112 7.88 28.35 4.34
CA PRO A 112 8.40 29.51 5.06
C PRO A 112 7.28 30.52 5.37
N ASP A 113 7.46 31.33 6.42
CA ASP A 113 6.49 32.38 6.77
C ASP A 113 6.70 33.61 5.87
N ARG A 114 5.66 34.00 5.14
CA ARG A 114 5.66 35.17 4.25
C ARG A 114 4.89 36.37 4.81
N GLY A 115 4.39 36.29 6.05
CA GLY A 115 3.60 37.33 6.70
C GLY A 115 2.09 37.23 6.47
N GLU A 116 1.65 36.57 5.40
CA GLU A 116 0.24 36.20 5.15
C GLU A 116 -0.13 34.82 5.73
N GLY A 117 0.87 34.11 6.27
CA GLY A 117 0.77 32.75 6.76
C GLY A 117 1.74 31.82 6.03
N ARG A 118 1.50 30.52 6.19
CA ARG A 118 2.29 29.41 5.64
C ARG A 118 1.39 28.39 4.99
N TRP A 119 1.92 27.70 3.99
CA TRP A 119 1.33 26.45 3.57
C TRP A 119 1.82 25.31 4.45
N MET A 120 0.99 24.28 4.58
CA MET A 120 1.31 23.01 5.22
C MET A 120 0.77 21.87 4.38
N GLU A 121 1.56 20.80 4.26
CA GLU A 121 1.15 19.54 3.67
C GLU A 121 1.38 18.41 4.66
N TYR A 122 0.36 17.61 4.90
CA TYR A 122 0.41 16.40 5.70
C TYR A 122 0.17 15.19 4.82
N ALA A 123 1.14 14.28 4.75
CA ALA A 123 1.01 13.00 4.06
C ALA A 123 0.93 11.86 5.08
N SER A 124 -0.24 11.23 5.17
CA SER A 124 -0.45 10.06 6.02
C SER A 124 0.01 8.81 5.28
N ILE A 125 1.17 8.28 5.64
CA ILE A 125 1.81 7.16 4.93
C ILE A 125 1.73 5.85 5.74
N ALA A 126 0.73 5.77 6.63
CA ALA A 126 0.32 4.54 7.30
C ALA A 126 -0.63 3.72 6.38
N GLN A 127 -0.67 2.40 6.56
CA GLN A 127 -1.51 1.44 5.83
C GLN A 127 -3.02 1.59 6.13
N ARG A 128 -3.55 2.80 6.04
CA ARG A 128 -4.96 3.09 6.20
C ARG A 128 -5.57 3.28 4.82
N SER A 129 -6.48 2.37 4.46
CA SER A 129 -7.23 2.42 3.20
C SER A 129 -8.36 3.47 3.21
N ASP A 130 -8.46 4.24 4.29
CA ASP A 130 -9.59 5.08 4.67
C ASP A 130 -9.24 6.56 4.97
N VAL A 131 -7.99 7.00 4.81
CA VAL A 131 -7.57 8.40 5.06
C VAL A 131 -7.19 9.09 3.73
N PRO A 132 -7.62 10.34 3.45
CA PRO A 132 -7.11 11.10 2.31
C PRO A 132 -5.58 11.17 2.36
N GLY A 133 -4.90 10.66 1.33
CA GLY A 133 -3.46 10.36 1.38
C GLY A 133 -2.55 11.58 1.59
N ILE A 134 -3.04 12.77 1.25
CA ILE A 134 -2.34 14.05 1.36
C ILE A 134 -3.38 15.13 1.70
N VAL A 135 -3.09 15.97 2.69
CA VAL A 135 -3.88 17.14 3.05
C VAL A 135 -2.99 18.36 2.93
N SER A 136 -3.41 19.35 2.13
CA SER A 136 -2.70 20.62 1.99
C SER A 136 -3.58 21.77 2.50
N VAL A 137 -2.97 22.69 3.24
CA VAL A 137 -3.63 23.85 3.85
C VAL A 137 -2.78 25.08 3.58
N GLU A 138 -3.39 26.11 3.00
CA GLU A 138 -2.77 27.43 2.81
C GLU A 138 -3.10 28.35 4.00
N ASP A 139 -2.36 29.46 4.12
CA ASP A 139 -2.59 30.53 5.11
C ASP A 139 -2.75 30.07 6.57
N THR A 140 -1.99 29.03 6.94
CA THR A 140 -1.94 28.48 8.29
C THR A 140 -0.69 28.95 9.04
N GLY A 141 -0.65 28.68 10.35
CA GLY A 141 0.46 28.98 11.22
C GLY A 141 0.63 27.90 12.28
N LEU A 142 1.77 27.92 12.96
CA LEU A 142 2.01 27.08 14.11
C LEU A 142 1.33 27.71 15.34
N LYS A 143 0.53 26.91 16.05
CA LYS A 143 -0.12 27.39 17.28
C LYS A 143 0.85 27.40 18.46
N ASP A 144 1.72 26.40 18.50
CA ASP A 144 2.69 26.16 19.57
C ASP A 144 4.07 25.86 18.93
N ALA A 145 5.13 25.89 19.74
CA ALA A 145 6.45 25.45 19.31
C ALA A 145 6.41 23.98 18.83
N VAL A 146 7.18 23.68 17.78
CA VAL A 146 7.34 22.33 17.25
C VAL A 146 8.54 21.70 17.91
N SER A 147 8.37 20.53 18.53
CA SER A 147 9.45 19.79 19.17
C SER A 147 9.35 18.31 18.84
N VAL A 148 10.49 17.62 18.89
CA VAL A 148 10.49 16.15 18.89
C VAL A 148 9.67 15.65 20.10
N ASP A 149 9.04 14.49 19.94
CA ASP A 149 8.13 13.83 20.89
C ASP A 149 6.76 14.50 21.10
N THR A 150 6.52 15.69 20.57
CA THR A 150 5.22 16.37 20.66
C THR A 150 4.48 16.36 19.33
N GLY A 151 3.14 16.44 19.37
CA GLY A 151 2.32 16.64 18.18
C GLY A 151 2.39 18.09 17.71
N VAL A 152 2.24 18.32 16.40
CA VAL A 152 2.21 19.66 15.84
C VAL A 152 0.79 20.18 15.81
N ASN A 153 0.56 21.37 16.37
CA ASN A 153 -0.73 22.03 16.38
C ASN A 153 -0.73 23.20 15.40
N PHE A 154 -1.73 23.22 14.52
CA PHE A 154 -1.90 24.27 13.52
C PHE A 154 -3.03 25.22 13.90
N THR A 155 -2.88 26.50 13.53
CA THR A 155 -3.90 27.52 13.78
C THR A 155 -5.14 27.34 12.89
N LYS A 156 -4.96 26.80 11.67
CA LYS A 156 -6.02 26.55 10.69
C LYS A 156 -5.79 25.23 9.94
N GLY A 157 -6.88 24.66 9.42
CA GLY A 157 -6.86 23.44 8.60
C GLY A 157 -7.68 22.27 9.17
N SER A 158 -7.89 21.23 8.36
CA SER A 158 -8.60 20.01 8.76
C SER A 158 -7.74 19.11 9.66
N VAL A 159 -6.41 19.20 9.55
CA VAL A 159 -5.45 18.56 10.46
C VAL A 159 -5.21 19.47 11.65
N LYS A 160 -5.92 19.21 12.76
CA LYS A 160 -5.76 19.98 14.00
C LYS A 160 -4.48 19.62 14.77
N SER A 161 -4.09 18.34 14.71
CA SER A 161 -2.91 17.84 15.39
C SER A 161 -2.35 16.62 14.67
N THR A 162 -1.03 16.45 14.70
CA THR A 162 -0.33 15.26 14.19
C THR A 162 -0.01 14.29 15.32
N SER A 163 0.34 13.05 14.99
CA SER A 163 1.09 12.20 15.92
C SER A 163 2.41 12.85 16.31
N SER A 164 3.02 12.41 17.42
CA SER A 164 4.31 12.91 17.89
C SER A 164 5.36 12.92 16.79
N VAL A 165 6.10 14.02 16.71
CA VAL A 165 7.21 14.21 15.78
C VAL A 165 8.40 13.37 16.24
N PHE A 166 9.02 12.68 15.29
CA PHE A 166 10.25 11.92 15.51
C PHE A 166 11.48 12.72 15.08
N LYS A 167 11.41 13.40 13.92
CA LYS A 167 12.51 14.22 13.38
C LYS A 167 12.01 15.53 12.78
N ILE A 168 12.83 16.57 12.93
CA ILE A 168 12.60 17.91 12.39
C ILE A 168 13.83 18.30 11.58
N ALA A 169 13.62 18.66 10.32
CA ALA A 169 14.62 19.30 9.48
C ALA A 169 14.13 20.67 9.03
N VAL A 170 15.00 21.67 9.10
CA VAL A 170 14.69 23.05 8.71
C VAL A 170 15.67 23.57 7.69
N CYS A 171 15.24 24.48 6.82
CA CYS A 171 16.19 25.16 5.94
C CYS A 171 17.15 26.05 6.74
N ALA A 172 18.36 26.26 6.22
CA ALA A 172 19.31 27.19 6.82
C ALA A 172 18.81 28.65 6.67
N PRO A 173 19.12 29.54 7.63
CA PRO A 173 18.55 30.90 7.67
C PRO A 173 19.02 31.80 6.52
N ASP A 174 20.13 31.45 5.86
CA ASP A 174 20.72 32.13 4.71
C ASP A 174 20.10 31.74 3.36
N VAL A 175 19.24 30.72 3.34
CA VAL A 175 18.51 30.30 2.13
C VAL A 175 17.32 31.23 1.92
N ASP A 176 17.12 31.74 0.71
CA ASP A 176 15.98 32.60 0.39
C ASP A 176 14.64 31.85 0.47
N LEU A 177 13.55 32.57 0.75
CA LEU A 177 12.24 31.95 1.01
C LEU A 177 11.71 31.13 -0.17
N ALA A 178 12.00 31.53 -1.42
CA ALA A 178 11.53 30.79 -2.59
C ALA A 178 12.25 29.45 -2.73
N GLU A 179 13.56 29.44 -2.50
CA GLU A 179 14.37 28.22 -2.49
C GLU A 179 14.02 27.32 -1.30
N GLN A 180 13.76 27.86 -0.12
CA GLN A 180 13.28 27.07 1.03
C GLN A 180 11.99 26.32 0.70
N GLU A 181 11.02 27.01 0.10
CA GLU A 181 9.76 26.41 -0.33
C GLU A 181 9.97 25.31 -1.37
N LYS A 182 10.81 25.57 -2.37
CA LYS A 182 11.14 24.59 -3.41
C LYS A 182 11.72 23.31 -2.80
N ARG A 183 12.68 23.43 -1.88
CA ARG A 183 13.31 22.28 -1.20
C ARG A 183 12.28 21.45 -0.44
N VAL A 184 11.42 22.07 0.35
CA VAL A 184 10.40 21.34 1.12
C VAL A 184 9.38 20.67 0.18
N LYS A 185 8.93 21.33 -0.89
CA LYS A 185 8.02 20.73 -1.88
C LYS A 185 8.66 19.55 -2.60
N GLU A 186 9.90 19.68 -3.04
CA GLU A 186 10.65 18.60 -3.69
C GLU A 186 10.82 17.40 -2.74
N ALA A 187 11.19 17.66 -1.49
CA ALA A 187 11.29 16.63 -0.45
C ALA A 187 9.94 15.91 -0.23
N MET A 188 8.85 16.66 -0.09
CA MET A 188 7.52 16.09 0.11
C MET A 188 7.09 15.20 -1.05
N ILE A 189 7.27 15.65 -2.30
CA ILE A 189 6.95 14.85 -3.49
C ILE A 189 7.80 13.57 -3.54
N PHE A 190 9.12 13.71 -3.35
CA PHE A 190 10.03 12.57 -3.42
C PHE A 190 9.74 11.54 -2.32
N LEU A 191 9.72 11.99 -1.06
CA LEU A 191 9.57 11.11 0.10
C LEU A 191 8.19 10.46 0.14
N THR A 192 7.13 11.18 -0.23
CA THR A 192 5.78 10.59 -0.31
C THR A 192 5.75 9.46 -1.33
N ASN A 193 6.29 9.67 -2.52
CA ASN A 193 6.37 8.63 -3.55
C ASN A 193 7.26 7.45 -3.13
N ALA A 194 8.41 7.73 -2.52
CA ALA A 194 9.35 6.72 -2.06
C ALA A 194 8.76 5.88 -0.92
N PHE A 195 8.08 6.50 0.05
CA PHE A 195 7.44 5.79 1.15
C PHE A 195 6.25 4.96 0.67
N VAL A 196 5.47 5.44 -0.30
CA VAL A 196 4.41 4.65 -0.95
C VAL A 196 5.03 3.43 -1.64
N LYS A 197 6.16 3.58 -2.35
CA LYS A 197 6.89 2.45 -2.95
C LYS A 197 7.42 1.48 -1.89
N LEU A 198 7.99 1.95 -0.79
CA LEU A 198 8.44 1.10 0.32
C LEU A 198 7.30 0.33 0.94
N ASN A 199 6.18 1.00 1.25
CA ASN A 199 4.97 0.36 1.73
C ASN A 199 4.47 -0.70 0.73
N ARG A 200 4.50 -0.41 -0.57
CA ARG A 200 4.15 -1.41 -1.58
C ARG A 200 5.14 -2.56 -1.66
N LYS A 201 6.42 -2.41 -1.31
CA LYS A 201 7.37 -3.53 -1.29
C LYS A 201 7.19 -4.37 -0.02
N SER A 202 7.20 -3.72 1.14
CA SER A 202 7.05 -4.36 2.46
C SER A 202 5.66 -4.95 2.69
N PHE A 203 4.63 -4.41 2.02
CA PHE A 203 3.25 -4.85 2.15
C PHE A 203 2.58 -5.22 0.82
N ALA A 204 3.32 -5.23 -0.29
CA ALA A 204 2.96 -6.21 -1.31
C ALA A 204 3.09 -7.53 -0.56
N ALA A 205 1.99 -8.26 -0.51
CA ALA A 205 2.08 -9.69 -0.36
C ALA A 205 3.10 -10.15 -1.41
N GLU A 206 4.36 -10.33 -1.01
CA GLU A 206 5.32 -11.11 -1.75
C GLU A 206 4.67 -12.47 -1.87
N GLY A 207 4.06 -12.73 -3.02
CA GLY A 207 3.70 -14.08 -3.40
C GLY A 207 2.83 -14.88 -2.43
N GLU A 208 2.11 -14.28 -1.46
CA GLU A 208 1.06 -15.02 -0.76
C GLU A 208 -0.04 -15.31 -1.79
N THR A 209 0.12 -16.43 -2.47
CA THR A 209 -0.99 -17.25 -2.91
C THR A 209 -2.00 -17.22 -1.78
N PRO A 210 -3.23 -16.75 -2.03
CA PRO A 210 -4.21 -16.66 -0.97
C PRO A 210 -4.33 -18.02 -0.27
N GLU A 211 -4.20 -18.06 1.06
CA GLU A 211 -4.39 -19.30 1.84
C GLU A 211 -5.74 -19.95 1.52
N GLN A 212 -6.72 -19.15 1.12
CA GLN A 212 -8.02 -19.57 0.65
C GLN A 212 -8.40 -18.85 -0.65
N PHE A 213 -8.90 -19.59 -1.63
CA PHE A 213 -9.36 -19.05 -2.92
C PHE A 213 -10.85 -18.65 -2.88
N ASN A 214 -11.20 -17.74 -1.96
CA ASN A 214 -12.55 -17.18 -1.83
C ASN A 214 -12.64 -15.73 -2.37
N MET A 215 -13.85 -15.20 -2.55
CA MET A 215 -14.06 -13.85 -3.12
C MET A 215 -13.35 -12.74 -2.34
N LYS A 216 -13.37 -12.80 -1.00
CA LYS A 216 -12.72 -11.80 -0.14
C LYS A 216 -11.20 -11.81 -0.34
N ALA A 217 -10.61 -13.00 -0.39
CA ALA A 217 -9.20 -13.21 -0.62
C ALA A 217 -8.76 -12.78 -2.02
N MET A 218 -9.56 -13.09 -3.05
CA MET A 218 -9.32 -12.63 -4.42
C MET A 218 -9.35 -11.10 -4.53
N ILE A 219 -10.30 -10.43 -3.87
CA ILE A 219 -10.38 -8.96 -3.83
C ILE A 219 -9.12 -8.37 -3.17
N LYS A 220 -8.69 -8.92 -2.03
CA LYS A 220 -7.47 -8.50 -1.33
C LYS A 220 -6.25 -8.64 -2.26
N PHE A 221 -6.09 -9.80 -2.88
CA PHE A 221 -5.00 -10.06 -3.83
C PHE A 221 -5.01 -9.09 -5.02
N LEU A 222 -6.17 -8.90 -5.67
CA LEU A 222 -6.29 -8.01 -6.84
C LEU A 222 -6.06 -6.54 -6.48
N SER A 223 -6.54 -6.10 -5.31
CA SER A 223 -6.33 -4.74 -4.82
C SER A 223 -4.85 -4.43 -4.59
N GLY A 224 -4.14 -5.31 -3.87
CA GLY A 224 -2.71 -5.18 -3.59
C GLY A 224 -1.86 -5.24 -4.85
N LYS A 225 -2.13 -6.20 -5.75
CA LYS A 225 -1.33 -6.41 -6.96
C LYS A 225 -1.48 -5.28 -7.99
N ASN A 226 -2.66 -4.65 -8.10
CA ASN A 226 -2.96 -3.70 -9.18
C ASN A 226 -3.13 -2.25 -8.67
N ASN A 227 -2.78 -1.96 -7.42
CA ASN A 227 -2.96 -0.63 -6.81
C ASN A 227 -4.41 -0.11 -6.93
N LEU A 228 -5.38 -1.00 -6.73
CA LEU A 228 -6.80 -0.67 -6.73
C LEU A 228 -7.32 -0.59 -5.30
N THR A 229 -8.32 0.26 -5.05
CA THR A 229 -9.08 0.14 -3.81
C THR A 229 -9.82 -1.21 -3.77
N GLN A 230 -10.08 -1.76 -2.58
CA GLN A 230 -10.86 -3.01 -2.46
C GLN A 230 -12.27 -2.87 -3.09
N LYS A 231 -12.86 -1.67 -3.04
CA LYS A 231 -14.14 -1.36 -3.70
C LYS A 231 -14.04 -1.47 -5.22
N GLN A 232 -12.99 -0.90 -5.82
CA GLN A 232 -12.74 -1.00 -7.26
C GLN A 232 -12.45 -2.45 -7.67
N ALA A 233 -11.58 -3.15 -6.93
CA ALA A 233 -11.27 -4.55 -7.19
C ALA A 233 -12.52 -5.46 -7.10
N LYS A 234 -13.38 -5.21 -6.12
CA LYS A 234 -14.68 -5.88 -6.01
C LYS A 234 -15.58 -5.60 -7.21
N SER A 235 -15.72 -4.33 -7.61
CA SER A 235 -16.53 -3.95 -8.78
C SER A 235 -16.06 -4.69 -10.02
N ILE A 236 -14.76 -4.61 -10.35
CA ILE A 236 -14.18 -5.25 -11.53
C ILE A 236 -14.40 -6.77 -11.51
N LEU A 237 -14.20 -7.41 -10.36
CA LEU A 237 -14.41 -8.86 -10.24
C LEU A 237 -15.90 -9.23 -10.41
N THR A 238 -16.81 -8.44 -9.84
CA THR A 238 -18.25 -8.64 -10.01
C THR A 238 -18.69 -8.44 -11.46
N ASP A 239 -18.23 -7.37 -12.11
CA ASP A 239 -18.55 -7.07 -13.51
C ASP A 239 -18.03 -8.17 -14.44
N PHE A 240 -16.83 -8.69 -14.17
CA PHE A 240 -16.28 -9.84 -14.89
C PHE A 240 -17.15 -11.09 -14.73
N LEU A 241 -17.57 -11.44 -13.50
CA LEU A 241 -18.43 -12.61 -13.27
C LEU A 241 -19.79 -12.45 -13.95
N MET A 242 -20.36 -11.24 -13.91
CA MET A 242 -21.62 -10.91 -14.57
C MET A 242 -21.51 -11.04 -16.09
N LEU A 243 -20.41 -10.58 -16.68
CA LEU A 243 -20.15 -10.72 -18.11
C LEU A 243 -20.09 -12.20 -18.52
N VAL A 244 -19.40 -13.02 -17.73
CA VAL A 244 -19.29 -14.46 -17.97
C VAL A 244 -20.66 -15.14 -17.85
N GLU A 245 -21.44 -14.82 -16.81
CA GLU A 245 -22.78 -15.34 -16.62
C GLU A 245 -23.70 -14.97 -17.79
N THR A 246 -23.68 -13.70 -18.19
CA THR A 246 -24.50 -13.18 -19.29
C THR A 246 -24.19 -13.92 -20.60
N GLY A 247 -22.92 -14.04 -20.97
CA GLY A 247 -22.53 -14.78 -22.18
C GLY A 247 -22.98 -16.24 -22.16
N VAL A 248 -22.88 -16.92 -21.01
CA VAL A 248 -23.35 -18.30 -20.87
C VAL A 248 -24.87 -18.39 -21.00
N LEU A 249 -25.63 -17.50 -20.37
CA LEU A 249 -27.09 -17.50 -20.44
C LEU A 249 -27.64 -17.18 -21.84
N LEU A 250 -26.89 -16.41 -22.64
CA LEU A 250 -27.17 -16.19 -24.07
C LEU A 250 -26.87 -17.43 -24.94
N GLY A 251 -26.36 -18.51 -24.36
CA GLY A 251 -26.01 -19.74 -25.07
C GLY A 251 -24.63 -19.70 -25.72
N GLU A 252 -23.84 -18.66 -25.48
CA GLU A 252 -22.50 -18.54 -26.05
C GLU A 252 -21.49 -19.45 -25.34
N ARG A 253 -20.39 -19.69 -26.04
CA ARG A 253 -19.20 -20.33 -25.48
C ARG A 253 -18.27 -19.26 -24.93
N VAL A 254 -18.27 -19.07 -23.62
CA VAL A 254 -17.41 -18.08 -22.95
C VAL A 254 -16.03 -18.68 -22.67
N SER A 255 -14.98 -18.09 -23.25
CA SER A 255 -13.58 -18.47 -23.03
C SER A 255 -12.98 -17.70 -21.86
N LEU A 256 -12.36 -18.41 -20.92
CA LEU A 256 -11.67 -17.85 -19.75
C LEU A 256 -10.14 -18.02 -19.87
N GLY A 257 -9.64 -17.97 -21.11
CA GLY A 257 -8.21 -18.08 -21.43
C GLY A 257 -7.59 -19.40 -20.94
N LYS A 258 -6.59 -19.30 -20.06
CA LYS A 258 -5.82 -20.46 -19.58
C LYS A 258 -6.64 -21.42 -18.71
N LEU A 259 -7.79 -21.01 -18.15
CA LEU A 259 -8.64 -21.88 -17.34
C LEU A 259 -9.46 -22.86 -18.19
N GLY A 260 -10.01 -22.39 -19.31
CA GLY A 260 -10.89 -23.19 -20.17
C GLY A 260 -12.10 -22.40 -20.68
N SER A 261 -13.23 -23.07 -20.85
CA SER A 261 -14.46 -22.44 -21.37
C SER A 261 -15.72 -22.93 -20.66
N ILE A 262 -16.73 -22.07 -20.55
CA ILE A 262 -18.07 -22.40 -20.05
C ILE A 262 -19.04 -22.41 -21.23
N THR A 263 -19.95 -23.38 -21.23
CA THR A 263 -21.00 -23.57 -22.26
C THR A 263 -22.29 -24.07 -21.62
N LEU A 264 -23.44 -23.80 -22.24
CA LEU A 264 -24.68 -24.50 -21.90
C LEU A 264 -24.77 -25.85 -22.62
N LYS A 265 -25.04 -26.92 -21.87
CA LYS A 265 -25.31 -28.25 -22.42
C LYS A 265 -26.78 -28.61 -22.23
N LYS A 266 -27.46 -28.97 -23.31
CA LYS A 266 -28.83 -29.53 -23.26
C LYS A 266 -28.80 -30.89 -22.53
N ARG A 267 -29.67 -31.06 -21.53
CA ARG A 267 -29.83 -32.32 -20.78
C ARG A 267 -31.16 -32.95 -21.17
N PRO A 268 -31.17 -34.23 -21.58
CA PRO A 268 -32.41 -34.90 -21.92
C PRO A 268 -33.30 -35.07 -20.67
N PRO A 269 -34.62 -35.19 -20.85
CA PRO A 269 -35.55 -35.42 -19.75
C PRO A 269 -35.25 -36.73 -19.03
N ARG A 270 -35.51 -36.77 -17.72
CA ARG A 270 -35.34 -37.96 -16.88
C ARG A 270 -36.65 -38.35 -16.22
N LYS A 271 -37.01 -39.62 -16.35
CA LYS A 271 -38.17 -40.22 -15.70
C LYS A 271 -38.00 -40.23 -14.17
N PRO A 272 -39.11 -40.19 -13.40
CA PRO A 272 -39.06 -40.35 -11.96
C PRO A 272 -38.50 -41.73 -11.62
N ARG A 273 -37.74 -41.81 -10.52
CA ARG A 273 -37.15 -43.07 -10.06
C ARG A 273 -37.05 -43.10 -8.54
N VAL A 274 -37.28 -44.27 -7.97
CA VAL A 274 -37.06 -44.50 -6.54
C VAL A 274 -35.56 -44.70 -6.31
N MET A 275 -35.02 -44.03 -5.32
CA MET A 275 -33.64 -44.16 -4.88
C MET A 275 -33.61 -44.32 -3.37
N LYS A 276 -32.71 -45.13 -2.85
CA LYS A 276 -32.50 -45.23 -1.40
C LYS A 276 -31.59 -44.10 -0.95
N ASN A 277 -32.00 -43.33 0.06
CA ASN A 277 -31.14 -42.31 0.64
C ASN A 277 -29.91 -43.00 1.27
N ARG A 278 -28.71 -42.60 0.85
CA ARG A 278 -27.45 -43.23 1.27
C ARG A 278 -27.19 -43.10 2.77
N PHE A 279 -27.72 -42.08 3.43
CA PHE A 279 -27.52 -41.83 4.86
C PHE A 279 -28.62 -42.42 5.73
N THR A 280 -29.89 -42.34 5.30
CA THR A 280 -31.03 -42.77 6.12
C THR A 280 -31.60 -44.14 5.74
N GLY A 281 -31.23 -44.69 4.58
CA GLY A 281 -31.75 -45.96 4.09
C GLY A 281 -33.22 -45.94 3.67
N GLN A 282 -33.92 -44.81 3.80
CA GLN A 282 -35.31 -44.68 3.38
C GLN A 282 -35.41 -44.54 1.86
N GLU A 283 -36.48 -45.11 1.30
CA GLU A 283 -36.81 -44.91 -0.11
C GLU A 283 -37.29 -43.48 -0.33
N MET A 284 -36.67 -42.78 -1.26
CA MET A 284 -37.08 -41.47 -1.72
C MET A 284 -37.37 -41.51 -3.21
N THR A 285 -38.48 -40.91 -3.62
CA THR A 285 -38.80 -40.77 -5.04
C THR A 285 -38.15 -39.49 -5.56
N ILE A 286 -37.24 -39.62 -6.53
CA ILE A 286 -36.71 -38.47 -7.26
C ILE A 286 -37.72 -38.12 -8.36
N PRO A 287 -38.25 -36.89 -8.39
CA PRO A 287 -39.25 -36.50 -9.38
C PRO A 287 -38.69 -36.50 -10.80
N ALA A 288 -39.59 -36.52 -11.78
CA ALA A 288 -39.23 -36.33 -13.17
C ALA A 288 -38.50 -34.99 -13.34
N MET A 289 -37.42 -34.97 -14.13
CA MET A 289 -36.76 -33.73 -14.53
C MET A 289 -37.02 -33.48 -16.01
N PRO A 290 -37.63 -32.34 -16.39
CA PRO A 290 -37.86 -32.01 -17.79
C PRO A 290 -36.54 -31.72 -18.52
N GLU A 291 -36.62 -31.60 -19.84
CA GLU A 291 -35.49 -31.14 -20.66
C GLU A 291 -35.05 -29.74 -20.20
N ARG A 292 -33.75 -29.54 -19.96
CA ARG A 292 -33.20 -28.27 -19.49
C ARG A 292 -31.76 -28.06 -19.92
N PHE A 293 -31.32 -26.82 -19.96
CA PHE A 293 -29.89 -26.50 -20.10
C PHE A 293 -29.18 -26.58 -18.75
N SER A 294 -27.93 -27.01 -18.78
CA SER A 294 -27.04 -26.99 -17.61
C SER A 294 -25.69 -26.40 -18.01
N PRO A 295 -25.12 -25.45 -17.24
CA PRO A 295 -23.75 -25.01 -17.45
C PRO A 295 -22.76 -26.18 -17.37
N LYS A 296 -21.77 -26.17 -18.27
CA LYS A 296 -20.67 -27.12 -18.30
C LYS A 296 -19.37 -26.35 -18.44
N PHE A 297 -18.49 -26.49 -17.44
CA PHE A 297 -17.11 -26.03 -17.52
C PHE A 297 -16.24 -27.09 -18.20
N SER A 298 -15.39 -26.66 -19.13
CA SER A 298 -14.38 -27.52 -19.77
C SER A 298 -13.00 -26.91 -19.55
N PHE A 299 -12.16 -27.58 -18.77
CA PHE A 299 -10.80 -27.15 -18.46
C PHE A 299 -9.86 -27.23 -19.68
N SER A 300 -8.94 -26.27 -19.78
CA SER A 300 -7.92 -26.24 -20.82
C SER A 300 -6.95 -27.43 -20.72
N LYS A 301 -6.20 -27.71 -21.78
CA LYS A 301 -5.13 -28.73 -21.72
C LYS A 301 -4.05 -28.35 -20.69
N GLY A 302 -3.69 -27.07 -20.64
CA GLY A 302 -2.62 -26.58 -19.76
C GLY A 302 -2.89 -26.81 -18.28
N ILE A 303 -4.12 -26.55 -17.81
CA ILE A 303 -4.46 -26.80 -16.41
C ILE A 303 -4.59 -28.29 -16.08
N LYS A 304 -5.05 -29.12 -17.03
CA LYS A 304 -5.12 -30.58 -16.85
C LYS A 304 -3.75 -31.21 -16.69
N VAL A 305 -2.76 -30.77 -17.47
CA VAL A 305 -1.36 -31.23 -17.35
C VAL A 305 -0.82 -30.84 -15.98
N LYS A 306 -0.91 -29.56 -15.60
CA LYS A 306 -0.45 -29.09 -14.29
C LYS A 306 -1.11 -29.81 -13.12
N ALA A 307 -2.40 -30.11 -13.23
CA ALA A 307 -3.13 -30.84 -12.20
C ALA A 307 -2.71 -32.32 -12.09
N ALA A 308 -2.26 -32.94 -13.18
CA ALA A 308 -1.77 -34.31 -13.17
C ALA A 308 -0.39 -34.45 -12.49
N ASP A 309 0.39 -33.36 -12.47
CA ASP A 309 1.70 -33.32 -11.80
C ASP A 309 1.60 -33.13 -10.28
N ILE A 310 0.41 -32.78 -9.75
CA ILE A 310 0.17 -32.66 -8.31
C ILE A 310 -0.02 -34.05 -7.73
N LYS A 311 0.84 -34.43 -6.77
CA LYS A 311 0.71 -35.70 -6.06
C LYS A 311 -0.54 -35.66 -5.16
N PRO A 312 -1.42 -36.68 -5.21
CA PRO A 312 -2.49 -36.79 -4.24
C PRO A 312 -1.90 -37.03 -2.85
N GLU A 313 -2.38 -36.27 -1.86
CA GLU A 313 -2.16 -36.54 -0.43
C GLU A 313 -2.93 -37.78 0.04
#